data_AF-A0A1H1H0B8-F1
#
_entry.id   AF-A0A1H1H0B8-F1
#
_cell.length_a   1.000
_cell.length_b   1.000
_cell.length_c   1.000
_cell.angle_alpha   90.00
_cell.angle_beta   90.00
_cell.angle_gamma   90.00
#
_symmetry.space_group_name_H-M   'P 1'
#
loop_
_entity.id
_entity.type
_entity.pdbx_description
1 polymer ?
#
loop_
_entity_poly.entity_id
_entity_poly.type
_entity_poly.pdbx_seq_one_letter_code
_entity_poly.pdbx_strand_id
1 'polypeptide(L)' 'MKQKEFKRWLEEQGVVVKDGTGHWKAYYNGKQTTLPRHPSHEIGEG' A
#
# COMPACT_ATOMS: atom_id res chain seq x y z
N MET A 1 4.92 11.24 2.17
CA MET A 1 5.65 9.95 2.22
C MET A 1 5.76 9.33 0.82
N LYS A 2 6.94 8.79 0.48
CA LYS A 2 7.17 7.84 -0.63
C LYS A 2 6.10 6.76 -0.70
N GLN A 3 5.34 6.59 -1.78
CA GLN A 3 4.38 5.46 -1.84
C GLN A 3 5.07 4.08 -1.73
N LYS A 4 6.31 3.97 -2.22
CA LYS A 4 7.16 2.79 -1.99
C LYS A 4 7.57 2.62 -0.52
N GLU A 5 7.81 3.72 0.19
CA GLU A 5 8.15 3.70 1.61
C GLU A 5 6.94 3.29 2.46
N PHE A 6 5.75 3.78 2.10
CA PHE A 6 4.51 3.37 2.74
C PHE A 6 4.20 1.89 2.51
N LYS A 7 4.41 1.39 1.28
CA LYS A 7 4.31 -0.05 1.00
C LYS A 7 5.24 -0.86 1.92
N ARG A 8 6.51 -0.46 2.02
CA ARG A 8 7.50 -1.14 2.87
C ARG A 8 7.10 -1.09 4.34
N TRP A 9 6.65 0.07 4.83
CA TRP A 9 6.18 0.23 6.19
C TRP A 9 4.98 -0.68 6.50
N LEU A 10 4.02 -0.80 5.58
CA LEU A 10 2.89 -1.74 5.71
C LEU A 10 3.39 -3.19 5.81
N GLU A 11 4.32 -3.59 4.94
CA GLU A 11 4.91 -4.94 4.96
C GLU A 11 5.63 -5.23 6.28
N GLU A 12 6.34 -4.24 6.85
CA GLU A 12 6.99 -4.34 8.18
C GLU A 12 5.97 -4.50 9.33
N GLN A 13 4.75 -3.98 9.20
CA GLN A 13 3.65 -4.20 10.15
C GLN A 13 2.96 -5.57 9.97
N GLY A 14 3.41 -6.41 9.03
CA GLY A 14 2.82 -7.71 8.73
C GLY A 14 1.63 -7.64 7.77
N VAL A 15 1.45 -6.54 7.05
CA VAL A 15 0.43 -6.39 6.01
C VAL A 15 0.90 -7.10 4.74
N VAL A 16 0.05 -7.96 4.18
CA VAL A 16 0.35 -8.63 2.90
C VAL A 16 -0.08 -7.74 1.75
N VAL A 17 0.87 -7.26 0.96
CA VAL A 17 0.60 -6.43 -0.23
C VAL A 17 0.70 -7.28 -1.50
N LYS A 18 -0.39 -7.39 -2.25
CA LYS A 18 -0.46 -8.10 -3.53
C LYS A 18 -0.60 -7.13 -4.71
N ASP A 19 -0.04 -7.50 -5.85
CA ASP A 19 -0.20 -6.76 -7.09
C ASP A 19 -1.62 -6.93 -7.65
N GLY A 20 -2.17 -5.86 -8.20
CA GLY A 20 -3.44 -5.84 -8.90
C GLY A 20 -3.33 -4.98 -10.15
N THR A 21 -4.33 -5.07 -11.04
CA THR A 21 -4.29 -4.48 -12.40
C THR A 21 -4.08 -2.95 -12.43
N GLY A 22 -4.24 -2.24 -11.30
CA GLY A 22 -3.92 -0.82 -11.19
C GLY A 22 -3.61 -0.36 -9.77
N HIS A 23 -4.18 -1.01 -8.76
CA HIS A 23 -3.91 -0.75 -7.35
C HIS A 23 -3.30 -1.98 -6.69
N TRP A 24 -2.44 -1.76 -5.71
CA TRP A 24 -2.04 -2.81 -4.79
C TRP A 24 -3.19 -3.15 -3.85
N LYS A 25 -3.29 -4.42 -3.46
CA LYS A 25 -4.26 -4.88 -2.47
C LYS A 25 -3.50 -5.22 -1.19
N ALA A 26 -3.82 -4.49 -0.12
CA ALA A 26 -3.22 -4.70 1.19
C ALA A 26 -4.20 -5.49 2.07
N TYR A 27 -3.70 -6.55 2.70
CA TYR A 27 -4.48 -7.46 3.54
C TYR A 27 -3.90 -7.52 4.94
N TYR A 28 -4.74 -7.34 5.96
CA TYR A 28 -4.33 -7.40 7.36
C TYR A 28 -5.50 -7.86 8.24
N ASN A 29 -5.30 -8.90 9.05
CA ASN A 29 -6.31 -9.44 9.97
C ASN A 29 -7.70 -9.65 9.36
N GLY A 30 -7.74 -10.24 8.15
CA GLY A 30 -8.99 -10.50 7.42
C GLY A 30 -9.64 -9.26 6.78
N LYS A 31 -9.08 -8.07 6.95
CA LYS A 31 -9.49 -6.84 6.27
C LYS A 31 -8.67 -6.62 5.01
N GLN A 32 -9.26 -5.95 4.04
CA GLN A 32 -8.63 -5.58 2.78
C GLN A 32 -8.80 -4.09 2.51
N THR A 33 -7.75 -3.46 1.99
CA THR A 33 -7.81 -2.12 1.40
C THR A 33 -7.05 -2.07 0.08
N THR A 34 -7.32 -1.06 -0.73
CA THR A 34 -6.60 -0.78 -1.98
C THR A 34 -5.63 0.38 -1.78
N LEU A 35 -4.38 0.18 -2.18
CA LEU A 35 -3.35 1.21 -2.19
C LEU A 35 -3.09 1.64 -3.64
N PRO A 36 -3.26 2.93 -4.00
CA PRO A 36 -2.93 3.41 -5.34
C PRO A 36 -1.47 3.14 -5.72
N ARG A 37 -1.20 3.14 -7.03
CA ARG A 37 0.13 2.94 -7.61
C ARG A 37 0.53 4.18 -8.41
N HIS A 38 0.85 5.25 -7.69
CA HIS A 38 1.44 6.49 -8.18
C HIS A 38 2.87 6.62 -7.65
N PRO A 39 3.86 5.92 -8.25
CA PRO A 39 5.23 5.86 -7.77
C PRO A 39 5.95 7.22 -7.69
N SER A 40 5.42 8.25 -8.36
CA SER A 40 6.01 9.60 -8.42
C SER A 40 5.29 10.63 -7.57
N HIS A 41 4.14 10.30 -6.96
CA HIS A 41 3.41 11.24 -6.09
C HIS A 41 3.62 10.88 -4.63
N GLU A 42 3.71 11.92 -3.81
CA GLU A 42 3.65 11.77 -2.36
C GLU A 42 2.24 11.34 -1.96
N ILE A 43 2.14 10.43 -1.00
CA ILE A 43 0.86 10.13 -0.35
C ILE A 43 0.47 11.37 0.46
N GLY A 44 -0.67 11.97 0.13
CA GLY A 44 -1.30 13.03 0.92
C GLY A 44 -1.83 12.47 2.24
N GLU A 45 -1.92 13.33 3.26
CA GLU A 45 -2.31 12.94 4.62
C GLU A 45 -3.82 12.81 4.85
N GLY A 46 -4.66 12.84 3.79
CA GLY A 46 -6.13 12.84 3.94
C GLY A 46 -6.89 12.42 2.69
#